data_AF-A0A7K0ZI23-F1
#
_entry.id   AF-A0A7K0ZI23-F1
#
_cell.length_a   1.000
_cell.length_b   1.000
_cell.length_c   1.000
_cell.angle_alpha   90.00
_cell.angle_beta   90.00
_cell.angle_gamma   90.00
#
_symmetry.space_group_name_H-M   'P 1'
#
loop_
_entity.id
_entity.type
_entity.pdbx_description
1 polymer ?
#
loop_
_entity_poly.entity_id
_entity_poly.type
_entity_poly.pdbx_seq_one_letter_code
_entity_poly.pdbx_strand_id
1 'polypeptide(L)'
;MSRTPMSSRSPRTPYDNHADYVGRWSGLTEAELLAAADADPLRFAADHVPAIDRREGSVVVVLDLGDDMGSSMNVIPDAPSNPTPSDCRLLLRTFLDAAEHFRREGLSPSIGLLHHRTGPPHVTDIDRRWASAAEDLAARADIRTIGVAARTEAGAFVLIQPGDRGSTAA
;
A
#
# COMPACT_ATOMS: atom_id res chain seq x y z
N MET A 1 2.71 -18.08 40.43
CA MET A 1 3.41 -16.88 39.92
C MET A 1 2.93 -16.62 38.50
N SER A 2 1.93 -15.74 38.33
CA SER A 2 1.37 -15.42 37.02
C SER A 2 2.25 -14.38 36.33
N ARG A 3 2.79 -14.72 35.15
CA ARG A 3 3.51 -13.75 34.31
C ARG A 3 2.48 -12.89 33.60
N THR A 4 2.42 -11.61 33.96
CA THR A 4 1.77 -10.58 33.14
C THR A 4 2.39 -10.59 31.75
N PRO A 5 1.63 -10.69 30.65
CA PRO A 5 2.20 -10.46 29.34
C PRO A 5 2.63 -8.99 29.27
N MET A 6 3.94 -8.75 29.15
CA MET A 6 4.45 -7.46 28.77
C MET A 6 3.82 -7.11 27.42
N SER A 7 2.93 -6.12 27.42
CA SER A 7 2.54 -5.39 26.22
C SER A 7 3.82 -4.81 25.62
N SER A 8 4.47 -5.56 24.73
CA SER A 8 5.55 -5.05 23.91
C SER A 8 4.94 -3.99 23.01
N ARG A 9 5.01 -2.72 23.42
CA ARG A 9 4.76 -1.60 22.51
C ARG A 9 5.64 -1.84 21.30
N SER A 10 5.04 -2.12 20.15
CA SER A 10 5.78 -2.20 18.90
C SER A 10 6.62 -0.92 18.76
N PRO A 11 7.89 -1.03 18.38
CA PRO A 11 8.74 0.14 18.19
C PRO A 11 8.02 1.08 17.21
N ARG A 12 7.78 2.32 17.67
CA ARG A 12 7.21 3.38 16.82
C ARG A 12 8.22 3.63 15.71
N THR A 13 7.84 3.31 14.48
CA THR A 13 8.63 3.68 13.31
C THR A 13 8.24 5.10 12.91
N PRO A 14 9.12 5.86 12.24
CA PRO A 14 8.77 7.21 11.80
C PRO A 14 7.63 7.20 10.76
N TYR A 15 7.45 6.07 10.08
CA TYR A 15 6.30 5.76 9.22
C TYR A 15 4.99 5.47 9.97
N ASP A 16 4.98 5.46 11.30
CA ASP A 16 3.81 5.26 12.14
C ASP A 16 3.32 6.60 12.73
N ASN A 17 2.10 7.00 12.39
CA ASN A 17 1.37 7.99 13.18
C ASN A 17 0.30 7.29 14.03
N HIS A 18 0.74 6.80 15.20
CA HIS A 18 -0.13 6.08 16.12
C HIS A 18 -1.32 6.93 16.61
N ALA A 19 -1.16 8.25 16.74
CA ALA A 19 -2.26 9.12 17.14
C ALA A 19 -3.35 9.17 16.06
N ASP A 20 -2.95 9.29 14.79
CA ASP A 20 -3.88 9.24 13.67
C ASP A 20 -4.53 7.86 13.51
N TYR A 21 -3.79 6.77 13.79
CA TYR A 21 -4.33 5.42 13.81
C TYR A 21 -5.45 5.30 14.85
N VAL A 22 -5.15 5.65 16.10
CA VAL A 22 -6.10 5.54 17.21
C VAL A 22 -7.34 6.40 16.96
N GLY A 23 -7.12 7.63 16.51
CA GLY A 23 -8.21 8.58 16.21
C GLY A 23 -9.13 8.12 15.08
N ARG A 24 -8.63 7.31 14.13
CA ARG A 24 -9.45 6.80 13.01
C ARG A 24 -10.14 5.48 13.30
N TRP A 25 -9.46 4.56 13.99
CA TRP A 25 -9.86 3.14 13.98
C TRP A 25 -10.28 2.57 15.34
N SER A 26 -9.74 3.07 16.46
CA SER A 26 -9.89 2.40 17.77
C SER A 26 -11.29 2.44 18.39
N GLY A 27 -12.21 3.22 17.82
CA GLY A 27 -13.61 3.30 18.26
C GLY A 27 -14.62 2.60 17.36
N LEU A 28 -14.16 1.98 16.26
CA LEU A 28 -15.05 1.38 15.27
C LEU A 28 -15.39 -0.07 15.65
N THR A 29 -16.62 -0.45 15.37
CA THR A 29 -17.07 -1.84 15.34
C THR A 29 -16.46 -2.59 14.15
N GLU A 30 -16.55 -3.92 14.14
CA GLU A 30 -16.06 -4.74 13.03
C GLU A 30 -16.73 -4.36 11.69
N ALA A 31 -18.06 -4.17 11.69
CA ALA A 31 -18.79 -3.75 10.50
C ALA A 31 -18.35 -2.37 9.99
N GLU A 32 -18.06 -1.43 10.89
CA GLU A 32 -17.55 -0.10 10.53
C GLU A 32 -16.11 -0.15 10.03
N LEU A 33 -15.27 -1.05 10.56
CA LEU A 33 -13.93 -1.29 10.05
C LEU A 33 -13.95 -1.86 8.62
N LEU A 34 -14.84 -2.82 8.35
CA LEU A 34 -15.03 -3.36 7.00
C LEU A 34 -15.49 -2.27 6.03
N ALA A 35 -16.54 -1.52 6.38
CA ALA A 35 -17.03 -0.42 5.55
C ALA A 35 -15.96 0.67 5.32
N ALA A 36 -15.11 0.94 6.30
CA ALA A 36 -14.01 1.89 6.14
C ALA A 36 -12.87 1.33 5.27
N ALA A 37 -12.59 0.04 5.36
CA ALA A 37 -11.64 -0.63 4.48
C ALA A 37 -12.11 -0.60 3.01
N ASP A 38 -13.41 -0.74 2.77
CA ASP A 38 -13.98 -0.65 1.42
C ASP A 38 -13.95 0.79 0.88
N ALA A 39 -14.18 1.78 1.76
CA ALA A 39 -14.21 3.19 1.39
C ALA A 39 -12.82 3.77 1.08
N ASP A 40 -11.78 3.38 1.81
CA ASP A 40 -10.39 3.82 1.59
C ASP A 40 -9.39 2.67 1.83
N PRO A 41 -9.34 1.68 0.93
CA PRO A 41 -8.55 0.46 1.10
C PRO A 41 -7.05 0.72 1.21
N LEU A 42 -6.52 1.72 0.51
CA LEU A 42 -5.09 2.05 0.57
C LEU A 42 -4.71 2.69 1.89
N ARG A 43 -5.53 3.61 2.41
CA ARG A 43 -5.27 4.20 3.72
C ARG A 43 -5.43 3.16 4.82
N PHE A 44 -6.47 2.33 4.74
CA PHE A 44 -6.68 1.24 5.67
C PHE A 44 -5.46 0.31 5.68
N ALA A 45 -5.00 -0.14 4.51
CA ALA A 45 -3.79 -0.95 4.39
C ALA A 45 -2.57 -0.26 5.00
N ALA A 46 -2.36 1.03 4.70
CA ALA A 46 -1.21 1.79 5.19
C ALA A 46 -1.14 1.91 6.71
N ASP A 47 -2.29 1.97 7.38
CA ASP A 47 -2.37 2.04 8.83
C ASP A 47 -2.22 0.67 9.52
N HIS A 48 -2.46 -0.41 8.78
CA HIS A 48 -2.42 -1.80 9.26
C HIS A 48 -1.18 -2.58 8.83
N VAL A 49 -0.25 -1.98 8.07
CA VAL A 49 1.06 -2.60 7.79
C VAL A 49 1.74 -2.98 9.11
N PRO A 50 2.30 -4.19 9.28
CA PRO A 50 3.03 -4.55 10.49
C PRO A 50 4.22 -3.63 10.76
N ALA A 51 4.53 -3.34 12.02
CA ALA A 51 5.58 -2.38 12.38
C ALA A 51 6.98 -2.73 11.81
N ILE A 52 7.29 -4.02 11.64
CA ILE A 52 8.56 -4.48 11.05
C ILE A 52 8.72 -4.09 9.57
N ASP A 53 7.60 -3.91 8.88
CA ASP A 53 7.51 -3.59 7.45
C ASP A 53 7.30 -2.09 7.19
N ARG A 54 7.25 -1.28 8.25
CA ARG A 54 7.12 0.18 8.19
C ARG A 54 8.50 0.84 8.18
N ARG A 55 9.26 0.61 7.12
CA ARG A 55 10.62 1.14 6.92
C ARG A 55 10.84 1.56 5.48
N GLU A 56 11.81 2.45 5.25
CA GLU A 56 12.16 2.88 3.90
C GLU A 56 12.42 1.68 2.97
N GLY A 57 11.94 1.77 1.74
CA GLY A 57 12.10 0.71 0.75
C GLY A 57 11.10 -0.43 0.90
N SER A 58 10.27 -0.44 1.94
CA SER A 58 9.15 -1.39 2.00
C SER A 58 8.04 -0.97 1.05
N VAL A 59 7.62 -1.90 0.20
CA VAL A 59 6.50 -1.75 -0.74
C VAL A 59 5.44 -2.76 -0.36
N VAL A 60 4.23 -2.28 -0.15
CA VAL A 60 3.06 -3.08 0.19
C VAL A 60 2.16 -3.12 -1.03
N VAL A 61 1.87 -4.32 -1.50
CA VAL A 61 0.94 -4.59 -2.59
C VAL A 61 -0.35 -5.12 -1.98
N VAL A 62 -1.43 -4.39 -2.22
CA VAL A 62 -2.79 -4.80 -1.85
C VAL A 62 -3.39 -5.45 -3.08
N LEU A 63 -3.79 -6.71 -2.97
CA LEU A 63 -4.58 -7.39 -3.99
C LEU A 63 -5.96 -7.65 -3.42
N ASP A 64 -6.92 -6.84 -3.86
CA ASP A 64 -8.32 -6.95 -3.49
C ASP A 64 -9.00 -7.95 -4.42
N LEU A 65 -9.63 -8.97 -3.86
CA LEU A 65 -10.31 -10.03 -4.60
C LEU A 65 -11.83 -9.83 -4.63
N GLY A 66 -12.33 -8.74 -4.01
CA GLY A 66 -13.76 -8.44 -3.88
C GLY A 66 -14.39 -9.04 -2.62
N ASP A 67 -15.67 -8.70 -2.43
CA ASP A 67 -16.43 -8.88 -1.18
C ASP A 67 -16.42 -10.31 -0.60
N ASP A 68 -16.33 -11.34 -1.45
CA ASP A 68 -16.41 -12.74 -1.02
C ASP A 68 -15.07 -13.33 -0.52
N MET A 69 -13.94 -12.74 -0.94
CA MET A 69 -12.60 -13.28 -0.69
C MET A 69 -11.69 -12.31 0.08
N GLY A 70 -12.08 -11.04 0.15
CA GLY A 70 -11.36 -9.99 0.84
C GLY A 70 -10.06 -9.57 0.15
N SER A 71 -9.30 -8.73 0.85
CA SER A 71 -8.02 -8.21 0.37
C SER A 71 -6.83 -8.96 0.98
N SER A 72 -5.83 -9.25 0.16
CA SER A 72 -4.52 -9.72 0.62
C SER A 72 -3.51 -8.58 0.62
N MET A 73 -2.64 -8.56 1.63
CA MET A 73 -1.55 -7.59 1.76
C MET A 73 -0.22 -8.32 1.68
N ASN A 74 0.60 -7.96 0.69
CA ASN A 74 1.90 -8.56 0.45
C ASN A 74 2.98 -7.51 0.60
N VAL A 75 4.01 -7.79 1.40
CA VAL A 75 5.10 -6.85 1.64
C VAL A 75 6.35 -7.30 0.88
N ILE A 76 6.94 -6.38 0.13
CA ILE A 76 8.30 -6.44 -0.41
C ILE A 76 9.17 -5.59 0.52
N PRO A 77 9.90 -6.20 1.46
CA PRO A 77 10.44 -5.46 2.60
C PRO A 77 11.73 -4.68 2.29
N ASP A 78 12.39 -4.95 1.15
CA ASP A 78 13.71 -4.41 0.77
C ASP A 78 13.74 -3.94 -0.70
N ALA A 79 12.72 -3.21 -1.17
CA ALA A 79 12.81 -2.58 -2.48
C ALA A 79 13.87 -1.45 -2.48
N PRO A 80 14.52 -1.17 -3.62
CA PRO A 80 15.49 -0.08 -3.71
C PRO A 80 14.85 1.25 -3.29
N SER A 81 15.56 2.06 -2.50
CA SER A 81 15.08 3.38 -2.05
C SER A 81 14.94 4.39 -3.19
N ASN A 82 15.74 4.26 -4.25
CA ASN A 82 15.61 5.01 -5.50
C ASN A 82 15.49 4.04 -6.69
N PRO A 83 14.33 3.39 -6.86
CA PRO A 83 14.16 2.37 -7.87
C PRO A 83 14.10 3.01 -9.27
N THR A 84 14.70 2.35 -10.24
CA THR A 84 14.48 2.67 -11.65
C THR A 84 13.07 2.20 -12.06
N PRO A 85 12.50 2.71 -13.17
CA PRO A 85 11.24 2.18 -13.70
C PRO A 85 11.26 0.67 -13.94
N SER A 86 12.43 0.10 -14.30
CA SER A 86 12.59 -1.33 -14.50
C SER A 86 12.53 -2.12 -13.19
N ASP A 87 13.11 -1.59 -12.11
CA ASP A 87 13.06 -2.21 -10.79
C ASP A 87 11.61 -2.30 -10.29
N CYS A 88 10.84 -1.21 -10.42
CA CYS A 88 9.43 -1.18 -10.05
C CYS A 88 8.63 -2.25 -10.80
N ARG A 89 8.79 -2.35 -12.13
CA ARG A 89 8.08 -3.34 -12.94
C ARG A 89 8.48 -4.78 -12.59
N LEU A 90 9.77 -5.01 -12.38
CA LEU A 90 10.28 -6.34 -12.05
C LEU A 90 9.70 -6.82 -10.72
N LEU A 91 9.69 -5.96 -9.71
CA LEU A 91 9.16 -6.27 -8.39
C LEU A 91 7.64 -6.48 -8.40
N LEU A 92 6.90 -5.74 -9.22
CA LEU A 92 5.46 -5.94 -9.31
C LEU A 92 5.06 -7.14 -10.17
N ARG A 93 5.91 -7.58 -11.11
CA ARG A 93 5.59 -8.70 -12.01
C ARG A 93 5.22 -9.98 -11.25
N THR A 94 5.74 -10.22 -10.05
CA THR A 94 5.38 -11.38 -9.23
C THR A 94 3.89 -11.45 -8.89
N PHE A 95 3.18 -10.31 -8.91
CA PHE A 95 1.75 -10.22 -8.66
C PHE A 95 0.89 -10.37 -9.92
N LEU A 96 1.49 -10.32 -11.11
CA LEU A 96 0.78 -10.53 -12.37
C LEU A 96 0.19 -11.95 -12.43
N ASP A 97 1.01 -12.97 -12.15
CA ASP A 97 0.59 -14.37 -12.19
C ASP A 97 -0.54 -14.64 -11.18
N ALA A 98 -0.48 -14.00 -10.00
CA ALA A 98 -1.53 -14.10 -8.98
C ALA A 98 -2.84 -13.46 -9.46
N ALA A 99 -2.80 -12.24 -9.99
CA ALA A 99 -3.98 -11.57 -10.53
C ALA A 99 -4.63 -12.34 -11.69
N GLU A 100 -3.81 -12.85 -12.63
CA GLU A 100 -4.28 -13.67 -13.74
C GLU A 100 -4.89 -15.00 -13.29
N HIS A 101 -4.35 -15.60 -12.23
CA HIS A 101 -4.92 -16.81 -11.63
C HIS A 101 -6.32 -16.55 -11.09
N PHE A 102 -6.49 -15.56 -10.22
CA PHE A 102 -7.81 -15.24 -9.64
C PHE A 102 -8.83 -14.82 -10.68
N ARG A 103 -8.41 -14.09 -11.73
CA ARG A 103 -9.29 -13.75 -12.85
C ARG A 103 -9.80 -15.00 -13.59
N ARG A 104 -8.93 -16.00 -13.79
CA ARG A 104 -9.35 -17.29 -14.39
C ARG A 104 -10.31 -18.08 -13.51
N GLU A 105 -10.30 -17.85 -12.21
CA GLU A 105 -11.26 -18.42 -11.26
C GLU A 105 -12.59 -17.65 -11.22
N GLY A 106 -12.74 -16.60 -12.04
CA GLY A 106 -13.97 -15.81 -12.16
C GLY A 106 -14.04 -14.63 -11.20
N LEU A 107 -12.97 -14.33 -10.46
CA LEU A 107 -12.89 -13.15 -9.60
C LEU A 107 -12.54 -11.90 -10.42
N SER A 108 -12.83 -10.73 -9.85
CA SER A 108 -12.50 -9.43 -10.45
C SER A 108 -11.44 -8.69 -9.60
N PRO A 109 -10.19 -9.20 -9.55
CA PRO A 109 -9.18 -8.65 -8.67
C PRO A 109 -8.87 -7.18 -9.03
N SER A 110 -8.42 -6.43 -8.03
CA SER A 110 -7.90 -5.07 -8.18
C SER A 110 -6.59 -4.93 -7.40
N ILE A 111 -5.68 -4.09 -7.88
CA ILE A 111 -4.36 -3.92 -7.25
C ILE A 111 -4.16 -2.51 -6.70
N GLY A 112 -3.69 -2.42 -5.46
CA GLY A 112 -3.25 -1.20 -4.81
C GLY A 112 -1.77 -1.30 -4.45
N LEU A 113 -1.09 -0.15 -4.38
CA LEU A 113 0.30 -0.09 -3.95
C LEU A 113 0.50 1.00 -2.91
N LEU A 114 1.24 0.68 -1.87
CA LEU A 114 1.76 1.62 -0.89
C LEU A 114 3.27 1.44 -0.82
N HIS A 115 4.05 2.52 -0.84
CA HIS A 115 5.48 2.41 -0.56
C HIS A 115 5.94 3.37 0.53
N HIS A 116 6.89 2.91 1.34
CA HIS A 116 7.53 3.70 2.37
C HIS A 116 8.80 4.35 1.82
N ARG A 117 8.89 5.67 1.89
CA ARG A 117 10.06 6.42 1.41
C ARG A 117 10.45 7.58 2.32
N THR A 118 11.69 7.99 2.25
CA THR A 118 12.11 9.29 2.80
C THR A 118 11.71 10.44 1.87
N GLY A 119 11.90 11.68 2.35
CA GLY A 119 11.67 12.88 1.56
C GLY A 119 10.31 13.55 1.82
N PRO A 120 9.89 14.46 0.93
CA PRO A 120 8.86 15.43 1.26
C PRO A 120 7.43 14.86 1.17
N PRO A 121 6.44 15.51 1.82
CA PRO A 121 5.04 15.10 1.86
C PRO A 121 4.26 15.52 0.59
N HIS A 122 4.87 15.38 -0.58
CA HIS A 122 4.24 15.60 -1.88
C HIS A 122 4.75 14.57 -2.89
N VAL A 123 4.06 14.45 -4.03
CA VAL A 123 4.38 13.48 -5.08
C VAL A 123 5.78 13.71 -5.65
N THR A 124 6.60 12.66 -5.66
CA THR A 124 7.97 12.64 -6.19
C THR A 124 8.09 11.80 -7.46
N ASP A 125 9.25 11.81 -8.10
CA ASP A 125 9.50 10.94 -9.26
C ASP A 125 9.53 9.45 -8.89
N ILE A 126 9.93 9.10 -7.66
CA ILE A 126 9.88 7.71 -7.18
C ILE A 126 8.42 7.23 -7.15
N ASP A 127 7.52 8.07 -6.64
CA ASP A 127 6.08 7.79 -6.56
C ASP A 127 5.49 7.54 -7.95
N ARG A 128 5.85 8.40 -8.92
CA ARG A 128 5.40 8.27 -10.31
C ARG A 128 5.89 6.98 -10.97
N ARG A 129 7.11 6.52 -10.65
CA ARG A 129 7.64 5.24 -11.18
C ARG A 129 6.85 4.06 -10.63
N TRP A 130 6.53 4.06 -9.34
CA TRP A 130 5.67 3.04 -8.74
C TRP A 130 4.26 3.06 -9.30
N ALA A 131 3.66 4.25 -9.46
CA ALA A 131 2.35 4.42 -10.06
C ALA A 131 2.31 3.88 -11.50
N SER A 132 3.28 4.27 -12.33
CA SER A 132 3.39 3.76 -13.70
C SER A 132 3.57 2.24 -13.76
N ALA A 133 4.35 1.65 -12.86
CA ALA A 133 4.54 0.21 -12.81
C ALA A 133 3.26 -0.54 -12.38
N ALA A 134 2.49 0.03 -11.45
CA ALA A 134 1.21 -0.53 -11.02
C ALA A 134 0.15 -0.43 -12.14
N GLU A 135 0.08 0.69 -12.84
CA GLU A 135 -0.77 0.87 -14.03
C GLU A 135 -0.39 -0.12 -15.15
N ASP A 136 0.90 -0.28 -15.44
CA ASP A 136 1.40 -1.24 -16.43
C ASP A 136 1.01 -2.67 -16.07
N LEU A 137 1.09 -3.05 -14.78
CA LEU A 137 0.67 -4.36 -14.30
C LEU A 137 -0.85 -4.53 -14.43
N ALA A 138 -1.62 -3.56 -13.96
CA ALA A 138 -3.08 -3.61 -13.99
C ALA A 138 -3.60 -3.79 -15.42
N ALA A 139 -3.03 -3.03 -16.37
CA ALA A 139 -3.35 -3.14 -17.79
C ALA A 139 -2.99 -4.52 -18.37
N ARG A 140 -1.85 -5.11 -17.98
CA ARG A 140 -1.43 -6.44 -18.45
C ARG A 140 -2.32 -7.56 -17.90
N ALA A 141 -2.70 -7.46 -16.64
CA ALA A 141 -3.55 -8.43 -15.96
C ALA A 141 -5.04 -8.27 -16.31
N ASP A 142 -5.42 -7.20 -17.02
CA ASP A 142 -6.81 -6.82 -17.28
C ASP A 142 -7.61 -6.64 -15.97
N ILE A 143 -7.03 -5.88 -15.03
CA ILE A 143 -7.59 -5.58 -13.71
C ILE A 143 -7.62 -4.08 -13.45
N ARG A 144 -8.35 -3.66 -12.42
CA ARG A 144 -8.38 -2.26 -11.97
C ARG A 144 -7.26 -1.96 -10.99
N THR A 145 -6.80 -0.72 -10.98
CA THR A 145 -5.95 -0.18 -9.92
C THR A 145 -6.83 0.45 -8.85
N ILE A 146 -6.66 0.03 -7.60
CA ILE A 146 -7.21 0.71 -6.42
C ILE A 146 -6.57 2.09 -6.28
N GLY A 147 -5.27 2.18 -6.58
CA GLY A 147 -4.48 3.40 -6.58
C GLY A 147 -3.07 3.14 -6.07
N VAL A 148 -2.26 4.19 -6.02
CA VAL A 148 -0.90 4.15 -5.46
C VAL A 148 -0.73 5.24 -4.43
N ALA A 149 -0.12 4.91 -3.31
CA ALA A 149 0.20 5.85 -2.24
C ALA A 149 1.65 5.72 -1.77
N ALA A 150 2.17 6.80 -1.21
CA ALA A 150 3.40 6.80 -0.46
C ALA A 150 3.11 7.11 1.01
N ARG A 151 3.86 6.48 1.92
CA ARG A 151 3.94 6.90 3.31
C ARG A 151 5.35 7.37 3.62
N THR A 152 5.45 8.64 4.00
CA THR A 152 6.74 9.29 4.27
C THR A 152 7.23 8.96 5.67
N GLU A 153 8.53 9.19 5.91
CA GLU A 153 9.13 9.10 7.25
C GLU A 153 8.49 10.05 8.27
N ALA A 154 7.79 11.11 7.87
CA ALA A 154 7.04 11.96 8.80
C ALA A 154 5.62 11.45 9.09
N GLY A 155 5.26 10.24 8.64
CA GLY A 155 3.92 9.68 8.75
C GLY A 155 2.90 10.25 7.75
N ALA A 156 3.30 11.19 6.88
CA ALA A 156 2.40 11.74 5.86
C ALA A 156 2.02 10.65 4.84
N PHE A 157 0.74 10.62 4.47
CA PHE A 157 0.19 9.75 3.44
C PHE A 157 -0.08 10.58 2.19
N VAL A 158 0.55 10.20 1.09
CA VAL A 158 0.50 10.91 -0.18
C VAL A 158 -0.16 9.99 -1.20
N LEU A 159 -1.39 10.30 -1.60
CA LEU A 159 -2.08 9.59 -2.68
C LEU A 159 -1.57 10.11 -4.03
N ILE A 160 -1.31 9.20 -4.97
CA ILE A 160 -0.75 9.51 -6.28
C ILE A 160 -1.85 9.33 -7.31
N GLN A 161 -2.26 10.43 -7.94
CA GLN A 161 -3.38 10.42 -8.89
C GLN A 161 -2.94 9.93 -10.27
N PRO A 162 -3.78 9.16 -10.99
CA PRO A 162 -3.55 8.84 -12.39
C PRO A 162 -3.46 10.13 -13.20
N GLY A 163 -2.30 10.39 -13.82
CA GLY A 163 -2.09 11.59 -14.64
C GLY A 163 -1.26 12.71 -14.02
N ASP A 164 -0.69 12.54 -12.81
CA ASP A 164 0.36 13.43 -12.26
C ASP A 164 1.71 13.30 -13.01
N ARG A 165 1.66 13.11 -14.33
CA ARG A 165 2.75 13.24 -15.28
C ARG A 165 3.04 14.72 -15.42
N GLY A 166 3.83 15.25 -14.49
CA GLY A 166 4.34 16.62 -14.42
C GLY A 166 3.80 17.60 -15.46
N SER A 167 3.02 18.57 -15.00
CA SER A 167 2.94 19.88 -15.63
C SER A 167 4.37 20.40 -15.80
N THR A 168 4.92 20.21 -16.99
CA THR A 168 6.04 21.02 -17.47
C THR A 168 5.42 22.37 -17.75
N ALA A 169 5.59 23.29 -16.78
CA ALA A 169 5.32 24.70 -17.04
C ALA A 169 6.14 25.10 -18.27
N ALA A 170 5.43 25.57 -19.29
CA ALA A 170 5.97 26.25 -20.46
C ALA A 170 6.61 27.59 -20.08
#